data_AF-A0A382PF64-F1
#
_entry.id   AF-A0A382PF64-F1
#
_cell.length_a   1.000
_cell.length_b   1.000
_cell.length_c   1.000
_cell.angle_alpha   90.00
_cell.angle_beta   90.00
_cell.angle_gamma   90.00
#
_symmetry.space_group_name_H-M   'P 1'
#
loop_
_entity.id
_entity.type
_entity.pdbx_description
1 polymer ?
#
loop_
_entity_poly.entity_id
_entity_poly.type
_entity_poly.pdbx_seq_one_letter_code
_entity_poly.pdbx_strand_id
1 'polypeptide(L)'
;MISAALTKGAPFRIVEHLIKNNALIFSKETISELSSRIIQPKFDKYVSAEDREAYVNNLILSADLVIIDNLIQGCRDRDDDKFLETAVKGDARFIISGDQDLLTMHRFEGIDIVTVQEFAVHTV
;
A
#
# COMPACT_ATOMS: atom_id res chain seq x y z
N MET A 1 -4.31 -1.46 -2.14
CA MET A 1 -4.62 -0.01 -2.08
C MET A 1 -5.70 0.47 -3.04
N ILE A 2 -5.69 0.10 -4.33
CA ILE A 2 -6.67 0.61 -5.32
C ILE A 2 -8.13 0.43 -4.86
N SER A 3 -8.52 -0.76 -4.38
CA SER A 3 -9.90 -1.02 -3.94
C SER A 3 -10.36 -0.13 -2.78
N ALA A 4 -9.44 0.34 -1.93
CA ALA A 4 -9.75 1.27 -0.84
C ALA A 4 -10.18 2.64 -1.39
N ALA A 5 -9.56 3.10 -2.46
CA ALA A 5 -9.92 4.37 -3.09
C ALA A 5 -11.23 4.31 -3.90
N LEU A 6 -11.65 3.12 -4.32
CA LEU A 6 -12.81 2.94 -5.22
C LEU A 6 -14.10 2.58 -4.49
N THR A 7 -14.02 1.98 -3.31
CA THR A 7 -15.18 1.43 -2.60
C THR A 7 -15.04 1.57 -1.09
N LYS A 8 -16.14 1.77 -0.37
CA LYS A 8 -16.16 1.87 1.11
C LYS A 8 -16.14 0.50 1.83
N GLY A 9 -15.51 -0.51 1.20
CA GLY A 9 -15.41 -1.88 1.70
C GLY A 9 -14.33 -2.06 2.78
N ALA A 10 -13.98 -3.32 3.09
CA ALA A 10 -12.95 -3.64 4.08
C ALA A 10 -11.59 -2.96 3.80
N PRO A 11 -11.08 -2.91 2.56
CA PRO A 11 -9.82 -2.19 2.27
C PRO A 11 -9.87 -0.70 2.64
N PHE A 12 -10.99 -0.02 2.40
CA PHE A 12 -11.15 1.40 2.77
C PHE A 12 -11.11 1.57 4.28
N ARG A 13 -11.83 0.73 5.04
CA ARG A 13 -11.85 0.82 6.50
C ARG A 13 -10.48 0.58 7.13
N ILE A 14 -9.69 -0.33 6.57
CA ILE A 14 -8.32 -0.57 7.04
C ILE A 14 -7.45 0.65 6.76
N VAL A 15 -7.51 1.22 5.55
CA VAL A 15 -6.73 2.43 5.24
C VAL A 15 -7.11 3.60 6.14
N GLU A 16 -8.40 3.85 6.35
CA GLU A 16 -8.88 4.88 7.28
C GLU A 16 -8.39 4.65 8.72
N HIS A 17 -8.34 3.39 9.16
CA HIS A 17 -7.78 3.04 10.46
C HIS A 17 -6.28 3.33 10.53
N LEU A 18 -5.52 2.99 9.48
CA LEU A 18 -4.07 3.26 9.44
C LEU A 18 -3.77 4.76 9.42
N ILE A 19 -4.55 5.55 8.67
CA ILE A 19 -4.45 7.03 8.68
C ILE A 19 -4.63 7.56 10.09
N LYS A 20 -5.69 7.15 10.79
CA LYS A 20 -5.99 7.62 12.15
C LYS A 20 -4.91 7.29 13.18
N ASN A 21 -4.12 6.25 12.92
CA ASN A 21 -3.05 5.81 13.80
C ASN A 21 -1.65 6.20 13.31
N ASN A 22 -1.54 7.04 12.26
CA ASN A 22 -0.28 7.44 11.63
C ASN A 22 0.60 6.22 11.28
N ALA A 23 -0.01 5.19 10.69
CA ALA A 23 0.62 3.89 10.44
C ALA A 23 0.83 3.59 8.94
N LEU A 24 0.78 4.62 8.10
CA LEU A 24 1.06 4.50 6.67
C LEU A 24 2.52 4.89 6.39
N ILE A 25 3.18 4.11 5.54
CA ILE A 25 4.55 4.36 5.09
C ILE A 25 4.55 4.31 3.56
N PHE A 26 5.20 5.28 2.94
CA PHE A 26 5.39 5.32 1.49
C PHE A 26 6.79 5.74 1.09
N SER A 27 7.26 5.19 -0.04
CA SER A 27 8.32 5.80 -0.83
C SER A 27 7.75 6.53 -2.05
N LYS A 28 8.59 7.33 -2.72
CA LYS A 28 8.24 7.97 -3.99
C LYS A 28 7.78 6.98 -5.06
N GLU A 29 8.43 5.82 -5.14
CA GLU A 29 8.17 4.76 -6.12
C GLU A 29 6.81 4.11 -5.87
N THR A 30 6.48 3.82 -4.62
CA THR A 30 5.18 3.25 -4.24
C THR A 30 4.03 4.24 -4.48
N ILE A 31 4.26 5.55 -4.23
CA ILE A 31 3.32 6.62 -4.57
C ILE A 31 3.14 6.72 -6.08
N SER A 32 4.22 6.74 -6.85
CA SER A 32 4.19 6.81 -8.31
C SER A 32 3.39 5.65 -8.91
N GLU A 33 3.62 4.44 -8.38
CA GLU A 33 2.83 3.28 -8.80
C GLU A 33 1.35 3.45 -8.46
N LEU A 34 1.01 3.83 -7.23
CA LEU A 34 -0.38 4.04 -6.83
C LEU A 34 -1.07 5.07 -7.72
N SER A 35 -0.45 6.24 -7.92
CA SER A 35 -0.96 7.33 -8.75
C SER A 35 -1.16 6.91 -10.21
N SER A 36 -0.20 6.20 -10.79
CA SER A 36 -0.29 5.74 -12.19
C SER A 36 -1.38 4.69 -12.40
N ARG A 37 -1.62 3.83 -11.39
CA ARG A 37 -2.68 2.80 -11.47
C ARG A 37 -4.05 3.40 -11.24
N ILE A 38 -4.21 4.24 -10.22
CA ILE A 38 -5.52 4.72 -9.79
C ILE A 38 -6.13 5.70 -10.79
N ILE A 39 -5.34 6.44 -11.58
CA ILE A 39 -5.85 7.41 -12.57
C ILE A 39 -6.41 6.76 -13.84
N GLN A 40 -6.27 5.44 -14.01
CA GLN A 40 -6.69 4.78 -15.25
C GLN A 40 -8.20 4.95 -15.53
N PRO A 41 -8.61 5.26 -16.78
CA PRO A 41 -10.02 5.53 -17.13
C PRO A 41 -11.00 4.39 -16.82
N LYS A 42 -10.50 3.15 -16.75
CA LYS A 42 -11.31 1.98 -16.41
C LYS A 42 -11.99 2.08 -15.03
N PHE A 43 -11.52 2.98 -14.16
CA PHE A 43 -12.08 3.20 -12.83
C PHE A 43 -13.05 4.39 -12.75
N ASP A 44 -13.25 5.15 -13.83
CA ASP A 44 -14.15 6.32 -13.87
C ASP A 44 -15.61 5.95 -13.54
N LYS A 45 -15.99 4.70 -13.81
CA LYS A 45 -17.31 4.15 -13.47
C LYS A 45 -17.56 3.99 -11.96
N TYR A 46 -16.52 4.07 -11.13
CA TYR A 46 -16.63 3.90 -9.67
C TYR A 46 -16.52 5.23 -8.94
N VAL A 47 -15.51 6.04 -9.30
CA VAL A 47 -15.15 7.28 -8.62
C VAL A 47 -14.54 8.23 -9.66
N SER A 48 -14.79 9.54 -9.53
CA SER A 48 -14.25 10.54 -10.45
C SER A 48 -12.70 10.54 -10.42
N ALA A 49 -12.06 11.07 -11.47
CA ALA A 49 -10.60 11.25 -11.46
C ALA A 49 -10.16 12.22 -10.36
N GLU A 50 -10.88 13.33 -10.19
CA GLU A 50 -10.61 14.35 -9.17
C GLU A 50 -10.69 13.78 -7.74
N ASP A 51 -11.73 13.00 -7.42
CA ASP A 51 -11.86 12.37 -6.11
C ASP A 51 -10.76 11.33 -5.85
N ARG A 52 -10.32 10.61 -6.88
CA ARG A 52 -9.20 9.65 -6.78
C ARG A 52 -7.87 10.37 -6.53
N GLU A 53 -7.61 11.47 -7.23
CA GLU A 53 -6.42 12.31 -7.00
C GLU A 53 -6.43 12.92 -5.60
N ALA A 54 -7.57 13.46 -5.17
CA ALA A 54 -7.74 13.98 -3.81
C ALA A 54 -7.49 12.90 -2.75
N TYR A 55 -7.98 11.67 -2.98
CA TYR A 55 -7.74 10.54 -2.09
C TYR A 55 -6.25 10.17 -2.01
N VAL A 56 -5.53 10.09 -3.14
CA VAL A 56 -4.09 9.83 -3.13
C VAL A 56 -3.34 10.92 -2.38
N ASN A 57 -3.66 12.19 -2.61
CA ASN A 57 -3.03 13.30 -1.90
C ASN A 57 -3.24 13.19 -0.38
N ASN A 58 -4.44 12.81 0.06
CA ASN A 58 -4.72 12.58 1.48
C ASN A 58 -3.86 11.43 2.06
N LEU A 59 -3.66 10.35 1.31
CA LEU A 59 -2.78 9.25 1.73
C LEU A 59 -1.34 9.70 1.89
N ILE A 60 -0.82 10.48 0.94
CA ILE A 60 0.55 11.00 0.98
C ILE A 60 0.74 11.91 2.20
N LEU A 61 -0.23 12.80 2.47
CA LEU A 61 -0.18 13.71 3.63
C LEU A 61 -0.30 12.98 4.97
N SER A 62 -0.81 11.75 4.98
CA SER A 62 -1.05 10.95 6.19
C SER A 62 0.00 9.85 6.40
N ALA A 63 1.07 9.84 5.62
CA ALA A 63 2.07 8.79 5.62
C ALA A 63 3.47 9.30 5.97
N ASP A 64 4.25 8.44 6.61
CA ASP A 64 5.68 8.64 6.76
C ASP A 64 6.36 8.35 5.41
N LEU A 65 7.14 9.32 4.93
CA LEU A 65 7.86 9.21 3.67
C LEU A 65 9.29 8.74 3.88
N VAL A 66 9.64 7.64 3.21
CA VAL A 66 10.98 7.05 3.25
C VAL A 66 11.66 7.10 1.89
N ILE A 67 12.99 7.16 1.92
CA ILE A 67 13.83 7.10 0.72
C ILE A 67 14.34 5.66 0.58
N ILE A 68 14.21 5.11 -0.61
CA ILE A 68 14.74 3.80 -0.97
C ILE A 68 15.83 3.96 -2.04
N ASP A 69 16.80 3.07 -2.03
CA ASP A 69 18.00 3.11 -2.88
C ASP A 69 17.97 2.00 -3.96
N ASN A 70 16.89 1.21 -4.01
CA ASN A 70 16.71 0.03 -4.89
C ASN A 70 17.77 -1.05 -4.65
N LEU A 71 18.17 -1.22 -3.39
CA LEU A 71 19.20 -2.17 -2.96
C LEU A 71 18.62 -3.50 -2.47
N ILE A 72 17.37 -3.50 -1.99
CA ILE A 72 16.73 -4.73 -1.54
C ILE A 72 16.20 -5.49 -2.76
N GLN A 73 16.50 -6.80 -2.80
CA GLN A 73 16.06 -7.72 -3.84
C GLN A 73 15.58 -8.99 -3.16
N GLY A 74 14.27 -9.18 -3.12
CA GLY A 74 13.63 -10.30 -2.41
C GLY A 74 12.45 -10.89 -3.17
N CYS A 75 11.84 -10.13 -4.06
CA CYS A 75 10.72 -10.58 -4.87
C CYS A 75 11.19 -11.35 -6.11
N ARG A 76 10.30 -12.23 -6.61
CA ARG A 76 10.48 -12.87 -7.92
C ARG A 76 10.34 -11.83 -9.04
N ASP A 77 9.36 -10.95 -8.91
CA ASP A 77 9.22 -9.76 -9.76
C ASP A 77 9.99 -8.60 -9.11
N ARG A 78 11.00 -8.09 -9.82
CA ARG A 78 11.83 -7.00 -9.34
C ARG A 78 11.06 -5.70 -9.20
N ASP A 79 9.93 -5.55 -9.89
CA ASP A 79 9.10 -4.37 -9.73
C ASP A 79 8.48 -4.29 -8.32
N ASP A 80 8.34 -5.42 -7.61
CA ASP A 80 7.77 -5.45 -6.26
C ASP A 80 8.79 -5.19 -5.15
N ASP A 81 10.10 -5.25 -5.46
CA ASP A 81 11.17 -5.02 -4.49
C ASP A 81 11.04 -3.66 -3.79
N LYS A 82 10.51 -2.65 -4.48
CA LYS A 82 10.25 -1.31 -3.90
C LYS A 82 9.32 -1.36 -2.70
N PHE A 83 8.35 -2.30 -2.64
CA PHE A 83 7.46 -2.43 -1.50
C PHE A 83 8.17 -3.04 -0.30
N LEU A 84 9.02 -4.04 -0.53
CA LEU A 84 9.86 -4.62 0.52
C LEU A 84 10.84 -3.58 1.07
N GLU A 85 11.51 -2.84 0.19
CA GLU A 85 12.47 -1.82 0.62
C GLU A 85 11.82 -0.68 1.37
N THR A 86 10.65 -0.23 0.92
CA THR A 86 9.85 0.79 1.63
C THR A 86 9.51 0.31 3.04
N ALA A 87 9.08 -0.94 3.18
CA ALA A 87 8.71 -1.52 4.47
C ALA A 87 9.93 -1.62 5.40
N VAL A 88 11.07 -2.09 4.90
CA VAL A 88 12.31 -2.20 5.69
C VAL A 88 12.83 -0.83 6.11
N LYS A 89 12.93 0.13 5.19
CA LYS A 89 13.44 1.48 5.50
C LYS A 89 12.52 2.25 6.44
N GLY A 90 11.22 1.95 6.43
CA GLY A 90 10.22 2.54 7.32
C GLY A 90 9.97 1.78 8.62
N ASP A 91 10.72 0.72 8.91
CA ASP A 91 10.51 -0.15 10.08
C ASP A 91 9.05 -0.64 10.20
N ALA A 92 8.45 -0.98 9.05
CA ALA A 92 7.07 -1.42 8.99
C ALA A 92 6.91 -2.80 9.64
N ARG A 93 5.82 -2.99 10.38
CA ARG A 93 5.48 -4.31 10.95
C ARG A 93 4.76 -5.22 9.95
N PHE A 94 4.04 -4.62 9.00
CA PHE A 94 3.20 -5.34 8.05
C PHE A 94 3.30 -4.74 6.64
N ILE A 95 3.28 -5.60 5.64
CA ILE A 95 2.91 -5.26 4.26
C ILE A 95 1.52 -5.84 4.02
N ILE A 96 0.53 -4.97 3.77
CA ILE A 96 -0.84 -5.40 3.47
C ILE A 96 -1.00 -5.43 1.95
N SER A 97 -1.06 -6.63 1.38
CA SER A 97 -1.10 -6.83 -0.08
C SER A 97 -2.28 -7.71 -0.53
N GLY A 98 -2.67 -7.54 -1.78
CA GLY A 98 -3.50 -8.50 -2.51
C GLY A 98 -2.73 -9.19 -3.64
N ASP A 99 -1.44 -8.90 -3.76
CA ASP A 99 -0.55 -9.48 -4.76
C ASP A 99 -0.08 -10.86 -4.29
N GLN A 100 -0.29 -11.88 -5.12
CA GLN A 100 0.01 -13.24 -4.74
C GLN A 100 1.53 -13.52 -4.68
N ASP A 101 2.33 -12.86 -5.51
CA ASP A 101 3.78 -13.06 -5.50
C ASP A 101 4.36 -12.55 -4.17
N LEU A 102 3.93 -11.36 -3.71
CA LEU A 102 4.27 -10.87 -2.36
C LEU A 102 3.72 -11.78 -1.25
N LEU A 103 2.46 -12.20 -1.33
CA LEU A 103 1.83 -13.02 -0.29
C LEU A 103 2.50 -14.38 -0.11
N THR A 104 3.08 -14.97 -1.17
CA THR A 104 3.81 -16.25 -1.07
C THR A 104 5.09 -16.17 -0.25
N MET A 105 5.62 -14.97 -0.01
CA MET A 105 6.79 -14.79 0.84
C MET A 105 6.45 -14.96 2.33
N HIS A 106 5.19 -14.70 2.72
CA HIS A 106 4.64 -14.69 4.08
C HIS A 106 5.30 -13.69 5.06
N ARG A 107 6.63 -13.59 5.07
CA ARG A 107 7.40 -12.67 5.89
C ARG A 107 8.71 -12.31 5.18
N PHE A 108 9.15 -11.06 5.33
CA PHE A 108 10.42 -10.57 4.80
C PHE A 108 11.14 -9.73 5.86
N GLU A 109 12.36 -10.09 6.24
CA GLU A 109 13.17 -9.38 7.26
C GLU A 109 12.42 -9.05 8.58
N GLY A 110 11.51 -9.94 9.00
CA GLY A 110 10.70 -9.75 10.21
C GLY A 110 9.38 -9.01 10.00
N ILE A 111 9.10 -8.55 8.78
CA ILE A 111 7.88 -7.85 8.36
C ILE A 111 6.87 -8.88 7.85
N ASP A 112 5.66 -8.89 8.42
CA ASP A 112 4.61 -9.82 8.02
C ASP A 112 3.89 -9.36 6.75
N ILE A 113 3.75 -10.26 5.77
CA ILE A 113 3.07 -9.96 4.51
C ILE A 113 1.71 -10.65 4.54
N VAL A 114 0.65 -9.85 4.60
CA VAL A 114 -0.70 -10.31 4.92
C VAL A 114 -1.74 -9.72 3.97
N THR A 115 -2.84 -10.43 3.83
CA THR A 115 -4.04 -9.93 3.17
C THR A 115 -4.77 -8.90 4.04
N VAL A 116 -5.65 -8.12 3.41
CA VAL A 116 -6.59 -7.22 4.11
C VAL A 116 -7.42 -8.01 5.14
N GLN A 117 -7.84 -9.22 4.81
CA GLN A 117 -8.66 -10.07 5.68
C GLN A 117 -7.89 -10.55 6.90
N GLU A 118 -6.65 -11.00 6.71
CA GLU A 118 -5.78 -11.43 7.81
C GLU A 118 -5.44 -10.26 8.74
N PHE A 119 -5.07 -9.10 8.17
CA PHE A 119 -4.78 -7.91 8.97
C PHE A 119 -5.99 -7.45 9.81
N ALA A 120 -7.20 -7.55 9.25
CA ALA A 120 -8.42 -7.19 9.97
C ALA A 120 -8.66 -8.06 11.22
N VAL A 121 -8.22 -9.32 11.24
CA VAL A 121 -8.34 -10.19 12.42
C VAL A 121 -7.35 -9.80 13.52
N HIS A 122 -6.21 -9.22 13.17
CA HIS A 122 -5.19 -8.78 14.14
C HIS A 122 -5.50 -7.43 14.81
N THR A 123 -6.42 -6.65 14.24
CA THR A 123 -6.65 -5.24 14.61
C THR A 123 -8.03 -5.01 15.25
N VAL A 124 -8.83 -6.07 15.42
CA VAL A 124 -10.16 -6.05 16.06
C VAL A 124 -10.13 -6.78 17.39
#